data_AF-A0A4Y1ZYA8-F1
#
_entry.id   AF-A0A4Y1ZYA8-F1
#
_cell.length_a   1.000
_cell.length_b   1.000
_cell.length_c   1.000
_cell.angle_alpha   90.00
_cell.angle_beta   90.00
_cell.angle_gamma   90.00
#
_symmetry.space_group_name_H-M   'P 1'
#
loop_
_entity.id
_entity.type
_entity.pdbx_description
1 polymer ?
#
loop_
_entity_poly.entity_id
_entity_poly.type
_entity_poly.pdbx_seq_one_letter_code
_entity_poly.pdbx_strand_id
1 'polypeptide(L)'
;MRFFLIEIFKNSQLSSYGDMNLEYEYSGHCELPLPWNRTMLQIKSDVEKKTGFEYNFALLNFYESGHAKIGAHKDDEPSLDQSVDIATLSFGACRDMIFSKKGCKSVGQALEAGSLLLMHDQKEWTHAIPLNLV
;
A
#
# COMPACT_ATOMS: atom_id res chain seq x y z
N MET A 1 -13.91 -2.08 0.72
CA MET A 1 -12.85 -2.55 -0.19
C MET A 1 -11.73 -3.12 0.66
N ARG A 2 -11.35 -4.37 0.41
CA ARG A 2 -10.26 -5.04 1.14
C ARG A 2 -8.99 -4.86 0.33
N PHE A 3 -8.06 -4.12 0.90
CA PHE A 3 -7.00 -3.43 0.17
C PHE A 3 -5.62 -3.96 0.56
N PHE A 4 -4.75 -4.14 -0.43
CA PHE A 4 -3.34 -4.32 -0.17
C PHE A 4 -2.49 -3.41 -1.06
N LEU A 5 -1.37 -2.96 -0.52
CA LEU A 5 -0.40 -2.11 -1.17
C LEU A 5 0.73 -2.97 -1.73
N ILE A 6 1.18 -2.61 -2.93
CA ILE A 6 2.45 -3.07 -3.46
C ILE A 6 3.33 -1.85 -3.69
N GLU A 7 4.48 -1.83 -3.02
CA GLU A 7 5.47 -0.78 -3.14
C GLU A 7 6.60 -1.28 -4.05
N ILE A 8 6.73 -0.71 -5.25
CA ILE A 8 7.74 -1.08 -6.24
C ILE A 8 8.71 0.06 -6.42
N PHE A 9 9.95 -0.09 -5.98
CA PHE A 9 10.95 0.97 -6.08
C PHE A 9 11.67 0.97 -7.44
N LYS A 10 10.93 1.30 -8.53
CA LYS A 10 11.46 1.58 -9.89
C LYS A 10 10.43 2.32 -10.80
N ASN A 11 10.83 3.44 -11.44
CA ASN A 11 10.04 4.41 -12.26
C ASN A 11 8.79 5.02 -11.57
N SER A 12 8.30 6.19 -12.01
CA SER A 12 7.17 6.91 -11.38
C SER A 12 5.84 6.59 -12.08
N GLN A 13 5.00 5.74 -11.47
CA GLN A 13 3.66 5.41 -11.97
C GLN A 13 2.77 4.99 -10.80
N LEU A 14 1.47 5.26 -10.90
CA LEU A 14 0.45 4.66 -10.04
C LEU A 14 -0.37 3.70 -10.91
N SER A 15 -0.71 2.53 -10.39
CA SER A 15 -1.63 1.61 -11.06
C SER A 15 -2.40 0.83 -10.02
N SER A 16 -3.63 0.44 -10.35
CA SER A 16 -4.46 -0.38 -9.46
C SER A 16 -4.95 -1.62 -10.18
N TYR A 17 -5.14 -2.71 -9.43
CA TYR A 17 -5.77 -3.94 -9.88
C TYR A 17 -6.90 -4.31 -8.93
N GLY A 18 -7.99 -4.88 -9.43
CA GLY A 18 -9.15 -5.12 -8.60
C GLY A 18 -10.22 -5.97 -9.27
N ASP A 19 -11.19 -6.38 -8.46
CA ASP A 19 -12.39 -7.03 -8.94
C ASP A 19 -13.21 -6.08 -9.83
N MET A 20 -13.96 -6.66 -10.77
CA MET A 20 -14.81 -5.89 -11.67
C MET A 20 -15.83 -5.06 -10.88
N ASN A 21 -15.99 -3.78 -11.25
CA ASN A 21 -16.89 -2.79 -10.64
C ASN A 21 -16.49 -2.25 -9.26
N LEU A 22 -15.24 -2.43 -8.83
CA LEU A 22 -14.71 -1.62 -7.74
C LEU A 22 -14.29 -0.26 -8.29
N GLU A 23 -14.85 0.81 -7.73
CA GLU A 23 -14.38 2.17 -7.97
C GLU A 23 -13.45 2.58 -6.84
N TYR A 24 -12.24 3.01 -7.20
CA TYR A 24 -11.32 3.63 -6.26
C TYR A 24 -11.27 5.12 -6.55
N GLU A 25 -11.60 5.91 -5.53
CA GLU A 25 -11.46 7.36 -5.58
C GLU A 25 -10.16 7.74 -4.87
N TYR A 26 -9.24 8.34 -5.60
CA TYR A 26 -8.02 8.90 -5.06
C TYR A 26 -7.94 10.39 -5.40
N SER A 27 -7.90 11.24 -4.36
CA SER A 27 -7.78 12.70 -4.52
C SER A 27 -8.81 13.31 -5.49
N GLY A 28 -10.05 12.80 -5.50
CA GLY A 28 -11.13 13.26 -6.39
C GLY A 28 -11.09 12.70 -7.82
N HIS A 29 -10.14 11.81 -8.13
CA HIS A 29 -10.11 11.05 -9.38
C HIS A 29 -10.66 9.64 -9.13
N CYS A 30 -11.75 9.30 -9.81
CA CYS A 30 -12.24 7.93 -9.88
C CYS A 30 -11.56 7.20 -11.04
N GLU A 31 -10.77 6.18 -10.73
CA GLU A 31 -10.22 5.28 -11.72
C GLU A 31 -10.74 3.86 -11.50
N LEU A 32 -11.13 3.21 -12.60
CA LEU A 32 -11.42 1.78 -12.57
C LEU A 32 -10.09 1.01 -12.51
N PRO A 33 -9.95 0.07 -11.58
CA PRO A 33 -8.74 -0.74 -11.52
C PRO A 33 -8.63 -1.63 -12.76
N LEU A 34 -7.38 -1.95 -13.10
CA LEU A 34 -7.11 -2.95 -14.12
C LEU A 34 -7.64 -4.32 -13.66
N PRO A 35 -8.13 -5.16 -14.59
CA PRO A 35 -8.50 -6.52 -14.25
C PRO A 35 -7.26 -7.30 -13.82
N TRP A 36 -7.43 -8.18 -12.83
CA TRP A 36 -6.37 -9.04 -12.34
C TRP A 36 -5.71 -9.86 -13.47
N ASN A 37 -4.41 -9.65 -13.70
CA ASN A 37 -3.62 -10.52 -14.57
C ASN A 37 -3.04 -11.71 -13.79
N ARG A 38 -2.46 -12.69 -14.50
CA ARG A 38 -1.92 -13.92 -13.87
C ARG A 38 -0.89 -13.62 -12.76
N THR A 39 0.01 -12.67 -12.98
CA THR A 39 1.05 -12.30 -12.00
C THR A 39 0.43 -11.71 -10.74
N MET A 40 -0.51 -10.78 -10.91
CA MET A 40 -1.19 -10.14 -9.78
C MET A 40 -2.06 -11.12 -9.00
N LEU A 41 -2.72 -12.07 -9.66
CA LEU A 41 -3.46 -13.15 -8.98
C LEU A 41 -2.53 -14.03 -8.14
N GLN A 42 -1.33 -14.32 -8.63
CA GLN A 42 -0.35 -15.11 -7.88
C GLN A 42 0.12 -14.36 -6.63
N ILE A 43 0.49 -13.08 -6.78
CA ILE A 43 0.89 -12.22 -5.66
C ILE A 43 -0.23 -12.13 -4.64
N LYS A 44 -1.45 -11.82 -5.09
CA LYS A 44 -2.65 -11.77 -4.25
C LYS A 44 -2.81 -13.08 -3.46
N SER A 45 -2.80 -14.23 -4.14
CA SER A 45 -2.95 -15.53 -3.48
C SER A 45 -1.88 -15.79 -2.42
N ASP A 46 -0.64 -15.40 -2.66
CA ASP A 46 0.45 -15.62 -1.72
C ASP A 46 0.37 -14.67 -0.51
N VAL A 47 -0.06 -13.42 -0.71
CA VAL A 47 -0.35 -12.47 0.37
C VAL A 47 -1.52 -12.98 1.21
N GLU A 48 -2.64 -13.37 0.60
CA GLU A 48 -3.82 -13.89 1.29
C GLU A 48 -3.49 -15.13 2.15
N LYS A 49 -2.66 -16.05 1.63
CA LYS A 49 -2.19 -17.20 2.40
C LYS A 49 -1.33 -16.82 3.61
N LYS A 50 -0.54 -15.74 3.51
CA LYS A 50 0.36 -15.29 4.57
C LYS A 50 -0.35 -14.50 5.65
N THR A 51 -1.33 -13.68 5.27
CA THR A 51 -2.05 -12.80 6.20
C THR A 51 -3.32 -13.44 6.76
N GLY A 52 -3.91 -14.41 6.04
CA GLY A 52 -5.20 -15.00 6.39
C GLY A 52 -6.40 -14.13 6.01
N PHE A 53 -6.17 -12.99 5.35
CA PHE A 53 -7.22 -12.12 4.83
C PHE A 53 -7.44 -12.37 3.33
N GLU A 54 -8.63 -12.01 2.85
CA GLU A 54 -8.91 -11.91 1.42
C GLU A 54 -8.85 -10.46 1.00
N TYR A 55 -8.34 -10.20 -0.19
CA TYR A 55 -8.28 -8.87 -0.78
C TYR A 55 -9.06 -8.81 -2.08
N ASN A 56 -9.58 -7.64 -2.44
CA ASN A 56 -10.27 -7.44 -3.71
C ASN A 56 -9.73 -6.24 -4.50
N PHE A 57 -8.73 -5.54 -3.96
CA PHE A 57 -8.05 -4.43 -4.61
C PHE A 57 -6.57 -4.38 -4.22
N ALA A 58 -5.73 -4.03 -5.19
CA ALA A 58 -4.32 -3.73 -5.01
C ALA A 58 -3.97 -2.35 -5.59
N LEU A 59 -3.27 -1.52 -4.81
CA LEU A 59 -2.64 -0.31 -5.31
C LEU A 59 -1.14 -0.53 -5.46
N LEU A 60 -0.59 -0.17 -6.62
CA LEU A 60 0.83 -0.28 -6.92
C LEU A 60 1.42 1.12 -6.94
N ASN A 61 2.24 1.41 -5.94
CA ASN A 61 3.03 2.63 -5.86
C ASN A 61 4.41 2.35 -6.46
N PHE A 62 4.76 3.05 -7.55
CA PHE A 62 6.08 2.96 -8.14
C PHE A 62 6.93 4.20 -7.81
N TYR A 63 8.11 3.99 -7.21
CA TYR A 63 9.05 5.06 -6.87
C TYR A 63 10.30 4.98 -7.74
N GLU A 64 10.51 6.03 -8.54
CA GLU A 64 11.67 6.10 -9.44
C GLU A 64 13.02 6.21 -8.73
N SER A 65 13.07 6.88 -7.59
CA SER A 65 14.29 7.05 -6.81
C SER A 65 13.98 7.34 -5.34
N GLY A 66 15.02 7.48 -4.52
CA GLY A 66 14.92 7.96 -3.14
C GLY A 66 14.29 9.36 -3.02
N HIS A 67 14.24 10.14 -4.10
CA HIS A 67 13.59 11.46 -4.14
C HIS A 67 12.06 11.40 -4.23
N ALA A 68 11.49 10.25 -4.63
CA ALA A 68 10.04 10.08 -4.62
C ALA A 68 9.57 9.83 -3.18
N LYS A 69 8.54 10.55 -2.76
CA LYS A 69 8.00 10.52 -1.39
C LYS A 69 6.48 10.44 -1.43
N ILE A 70 5.91 9.85 -0.39
CA ILE A 70 4.49 10.02 -0.06
C ILE A 70 4.42 10.72 1.29
N GLY A 71 3.69 11.84 1.33
CA GLY A 71 3.50 12.61 2.55
C GLY A 71 2.74 11.81 3.61
N ALA A 72 2.76 12.29 4.85
CA ALA A 72 1.97 11.67 5.92
C ALA A 72 0.48 11.69 5.57
N HIS A 73 -0.14 10.51 5.51
CA HIS A 73 -1.55 10.31 5.21
C HIS A 73 -2.10 9.11 5.97
N LYS A 74 -3.41 8.90 5.87
CA LYS A 74 -4.12 7.73 6.39
C LYS A 74 -4.82 7.06 5.21
N ASP A 75 -4.97 5.74 5.31
CA ASP A 75 -5.86 4.98 4.43
C ASP A 75 -7.23 4.84 5.10
N ASP A 76 -7.93 5.96 5.25
CA ASP A 76 -9.23 6.06 5.95
C ASP A 76 -10.40 6.38 5.03
N GLU A 77 -10.26 6.10 3.73
CA GLU A 77 -11.30 6.30 2.74
C GLU A 77 -12.59 5.55 3.13
N PRO A 78 -13.78 6.16 2.98
CA PRO A 78 -15.05 5.54 3.34
C PRO A 78 -15.32 4.20 2.63
N SER A 79 -14.72 4.00 1.45
CA SER A 79 -14.87 2.79 0.66
C SER A 79 -14.05 1.61 1.20
N LEU A 80 -13.08 1.83 2.10
CA LEU A 80 -12.23 0.77 2.67
C LEU A 80 -12.95 -0.01 3.77
N ASP A 81 -12.75 -1.33 3.78
CA ASP A 81 -13.21 -2.21 4.85
C ASP A 81 -12.21 -2.14 6.00
N GLN A 82 -12.50 -1.28 6.98
CA GLN A 82 -11.64 -0.99 8.13
C GLN A 82 -11.57 -2.16 9.15
N SER A 83 -12.27 -3.28 8.89
CA SER A 83 -12.12 -4.51 9.67
C SER A 83 -11.05 -5.46 9.13
N VAL A 84 -10.48 -5.15 7.97
CA VAL A 84 -9.44 -5.93 7.30
C VAL A 84 -8.16 -5.12 7.25
N ASP A 85 -7.07 -5.74 7.68
CA ASP A 85 -5.77 -5.10 7.71
C ASP A 85 -5.19 -4.90 6.31
N ILE A 86 -4.50 -3.78 6.12
CA ILE A 86 -3.82 -3.48 4.86
C ILE A 86 -2.47 -4.19 4.87
N ALA A 87 -2.26 -5.05 3.89
CA ALA A 87 -0.97 -5.67 3.65
C ALA A 87 -0.13 -4.82 2.70
N THR A 88 1.13 -4.56 3.02
CA THR A 88 2.08 -3.82 2.19
C THR A 88 3.22 -4.76 1.81
N LEU A 89 3.30 -5.12 0.52
CA LEU A 89 4.35 -5.95 -0.05
C LEU A 89 5.35 -5.07 -0.80
N SER A 90 6.65 -5.21 -0.49
CA SER A 90 7.69 -4.34 -1.05
C SER A 90 8.64 -5.07 -1.99
N PHE A 91 9.02 -4.42 -3.09
CA PHE A 91 9.98 -4.93 -4.07
C PHE A 91 11.00 -3.85 -4.44
N GLY A 92 12.27 -4.23 -4.65
CA GLY A 92 13.32 -3.33 -5.10
C GLY A 92 14.17 -2.76 -3.97
N ALA A 93 14.56 -1.49 -4.07
CA ALA A 93 15.42 -0.84 -3.08
C ALA A 93 14.73 -0.69 -1.71
N CYS A 94 15.49 -0.83 -0.63
CA CYS A 94 14.98 -0.67 0.73
C CYS A 94 14.55 0.79 0.99
N ARG A 95 13.40 0.98 1.65
CA ARG A 95 12.91 2.30 2.07
C ARG A 95 12.30 2.26 3.46
N ASP A 96 12.48 3.32 4.21
CA ASP A 96 11.80 3.47 5.48
C ASP A 96 10.36 3.92 5.27
N MET A 97 9.44 3.32 6.00
CA MET A 97 8.08 3.81 6.21
C MET A 97 7.96 4.34 7.63
N ILE A 98 7.49 5.58 7.77
CA ILE A 98 7.38 6.25 9.05
C ILE A 98 5.92 6.27 9.49
N PHE A 99 5.63 5.69 10.65
CA PHE A 99 4.33 5.64 11.29
C PHE A 99 4.26 6.67 12.42
N SER A 100 3.15 7.40 12.51
CA SER A 100 2.93 8.42 13.55
C SER A 100 1.51 8.38 14.09
N LYS A 101 1.36 8.59 15.40
CA LYS A 101 0.08 8.74 16.10
C LYS A 101 0.19 9.87 17.12
N LYS A 102 -0.87 10.67 17.27
CA LYS A 102 -0.88 11.82 18.20
C LYS A 102 -0.62 11.33 19.64
N GLY A 103 0.36 11.92 20.30
CA GLY A 103 0.75 11.56 21.67
C GLY A 103 1.67 10.33 21.77
N CYS A 104 2.05 9.72 20.65
CA CYS A 104 3.02 8.63 20.59
C CYS A 104 4.31 9.09 19.89
N LYS A 105 5.42 8.42 20.17
CA LYS A 105 6.66 8.59 19.40
C LYS A 105 6.49 7.91 18.04
N SER A 106 6.92 8.57 16.96
CA SER A 106 6.93 7.98 15.63
C SER A 106 7.87 6.77 15.55
N VAL A 107 7.50 5.80 14.74
CA VAL A 107 8.24 4.55 14.52
C VAL A 107 8.60 4.44 13.04
N GLY A 108 9.84 4.09 12.74
CA GLY A 108 10.29 3.78 11.39
C GLY A 108 10.38 2.26 11.19
N GLN A 109 9.88 1.78 10.06
CA GLN A 109 10.01 0.39 9.64
C GLN A 109 10.69 0.34 8.27
N ALA A 110 11.81 -0.36 8.18
CA ALA A 110 12.45 -0.63 6.90
C ALA A 110 11.59 -1.61 6.09
N LEU A 111 11.32 -1.24 4.84
CA LEU A 111 10.66 -2.05 3.82
C LEU A 111 11.73 -2.62 2.89
N GLU A 112 12.17 -3.84 3.17
CA GLU A 112 13.16 -4.55 2.38
C GLU A 112 12.52 -5.24 1.16
N ALA A 113 13.34 -5.64 0.19
CA ALA A 113 12.86 -6.42 -0.94
C ALA A 113 12.23 -7.75 -0.47
N GLY A 114 10.97 -7.96 -0.82
CA GLY A 114 10.19 -9.14 -0.43
C GLY A 114 9.58 -9.06 0.98
N SER A 115 9.72 -7.95 1.70
CA SER A 115 9.07 -7.79 3.00
C SER A 115 7.56 -7.62 2.85
N LEU A 116 6.81 -8.22 3.76
CA LEU A 116 5.37 -8.07 3.90
C LEU A 116 5.08 -7.44 5.26
N LEU A 117 4.54 -6.22 5.25
CA LEU A 117 4.11 -5.50 6.44
C LEU A 117 2.58 -5.55 6.54
N LEU A 118 2.03 -5.79 7.73
CA LEU A 118 0.59 -5.74 7.96
C LEU A 118 0.28 -4.53 8.83
N MET A 119 -0.56 -3.64 8.32
CA MET A 119 -0.98 -2.42 9.01
C MET A 119 -2.37 -2.61 9.61
N HIS A 120 -2.47 -2.35 10.91
CA HIS A 120 -3.71 -2.37 11.67
C HIS A 120 -4.14 -0.94 12.00
N ASP A 121 -5.45 -0.68 12.05
CA ASP A 121 -6.04 0.56 12.55
C ASP A 121 -5.58 1.85 11.82
N GLN A 122 -5.99 1.94 10.55
CA GLN A 122 -5.66 3.02 9.61
C GLN A 122 -6.22 4.38 10.03
N LYS A 123 -7.26 4.38 10.88
CA LYS A 123 -7.90 5.62 11.36
C LYS A 123 -7.07 6.37 12.36
N GLU A 124 -6.23 5.68 13.12
CA GLU A 124 -5.50 6.26 14.24
C GLU A 124 -4.05 6.63 13.89
N TRP A 125 -3.48 5.97 12.88
CA TRP A 125 -2.10 6.13 12.47
C TRP A 125 -1.98 6.82 11.12
N THR A 126 -1.07 7.78 11.02
CA THR A 126 -0.57 8.23 9.72
C THR A 126 0.69 7.48 9.35
N HIS A 127 0.92 7.31 8.06
CA HIS A 127 2.16 6.76 7.53
C HIS A 127 2.70 7.60 6.37
N ALA A 128 4.02 7.54 6.15
CA ALA A 128 4.72 8.28 5.11
C ALA A 128 5.91 7.49 4.58
N ILE A 129 6.23 7.72 3.31
CA ILE A 129 7.50 7.30 2.70
C ILE A 129 8.34 8.58 2.51
N PRO A 130 9.32 8.86 3.39
CA PRO A 130 10.10 10.11 3.36
C PRO A 130 11.11 10.11 2.22
N LEU A 131 11.68 11.27 1.93
CA LEU A 131 12.85 11.38 1.05
C LEU A 131 14.00 10.55 1.62
N ASN A 132 14.52 9.62 0.83
CA ASN A 132 15.78 8.97 1.14
C ASN A 132 16.89 9.72 0.40
N LEU A 133 17.50 10.68 1.09
CA LEU A 133 18.66 11.42 0.62
C LEU A 133 19.91 10.59 0.93
N VAL A 134 20.08 9.48 0.20
CA VAL A 134 21.36 8.74 0.20
C VAL A 134 22.16 9.20 -1.00
#